data_AF-A0A819S670-F1
#
_entry.id   AF-A0A819S670-F1
#
_cell.length_a   1.000
_cell.length_b   1.000
_cell.length_c   1.000
_cell.angle_alpha   90.00
_cell.angle_beta   90.00
_cell.angle_gamma   90.00
#
_symmetry.space_group_name_H-M   'P 1'
#
loop_
_entity.id
_entity.type
_entity.pdbx_description
1 polymer ?
#
loop_
_entity_poly.entity_id
_entity_poly.type
_entity_poly.pdbx_seq_one_letter_code
_entity_poly.pdbx_strand_id
1 'polypeptide(L)'
;MFHTILFHRCVGKYNTKGSDNYSVGTLGYTDIDCDYTDFTYIVTTSQELQQTISDKINQFQDKLRLSGLNSSGQITLEFYQKKKSGWMFKPEEIPWEIWTIKIEQMQLSKRQFMREKLSDVLAERVFQITEIINKPDYVPKPPHLSELDLVFDTSYTDIQPYLFKIIFSDTPTIANHVKTILKEAFNTSL
;
A
#
# COMPACT_ATOMS: atom_id res chain seq x y z
N MET A 1 3.42 -4.40 -5.19
CA MET A 1 3.00 -2.99 -5.22
C MET A 1 2.74 -2.41 -3.84
N PHE A 2 1.72 -2.85 -3.07
CA PHE A 2 1.49 -2.30 -1.71
C PHE A 2 2.66 -2.52 -0.76
N HIS A 3 3.33 -3.68 -0.81
CA HIS A 3 4.58 -3.89 -0.05
C HIS A 3 5.64 -2.85 -0.37
N THR A 4 5.86 -2.52 -1.66
CA THR A 4 6.79 -1.47 -2.10
C THR A 4 6.41 -0.12 -1.52
N ILE A 5 5.13 0.28 -1.61
CA ILE A 5 4.66 1.57 -1.09
C ILE A 5 4.82 1.63 0.43
N LEU A 6 4.41 0.58 1.15
CA LEU A 6 4.50 0.50 2.60
C LEU A 6 5.94 0.45 3.09
N PHE A 7 6.87 -0.18 2.35
CA PHE A 7 8.29 -0.15 2.66
C PHE A 7 8.84 1.29 2.74
N HIS A 8 8.44 2.15 1.81
CA HIS A 8 8.80 3.58 1.81
C HIS A 8 7.97 4.46 2.77
N ARG A 9 6.96 3.88 3.43
CA ARG A 9 6.04 4.54 4.37
C ARG A 9 6.02 3.83 5.72
N CYS A 10 7.10 3.12 6.01
CA CYS A 10 7.33 2.44 7.25
C CYS A 10 8.72 2.77 7.75
N VAL A 11 8.84 2.86 9.07
CA VAL A 11 10.13 3.02 9.75
C VAL A 11 10.27 1.93 10.80
N GLY A 12 11.49 1.74 11.31
CA GLY A 12 11.68 0.86 12.46
C GLY A 12 10.97 1.42 13.70
N LYS A 13 10.73 0.55 14.68
CA LYS A 13 10.00 0.93 15.91
C LYS A 13 10.66 2.08 16.64
N TYR A 14 9.89 3.07 17.08
CA TYR A 14 10.39 4.12 17.97
C TYR A 14 10.59 3.55 19.37
N ASN A 15 11.77 3.79 19.94
CA ASN A 15 12.14 3.37 21.30
C ASN A 15 12.47 4.60 22.14
N THR A 16 11.86 4.72 23.31
CA THR A 16 12.11 5.84 24.22
C THR A 16 13.34 5.56 25.09
N LYS A 17 14.23 6.55 25.21
CA LYS A 17 15.42 6.50 26.07
C LYS A 17 15.38 7.65 27.09
N GLY A 18 14.28 7.74 27.85
CA GLY A 18 14.04 8.81 28.83
C GLY A 18 13.00 9.83 28.36
N SER A 19 13.01 11.03 28.94
CA SER A 19 11.90 12.00 28.83
C SER A 19 11.73 12.63 27.44
N ASP A 20 12.81 12.86 26.69
CA ASP A 20 12.74 13.54 25.38
C ASP A 20 13.58 12.89 24.26
N ASN A 21 14.37 11.86 24.55
CA ASN A 21 15.22 11.21 23.56
C ASN A 21 14.58 9.92 23.05
N TYR A 22 14.54 9.74 21.73
CA TYR A 22 14.15 8.49 21.09
C TYR A 22 15.20 7.98 20.12
N SER A 23 15.16 6.67 19.87
CA SER A 23 15.85 6.05 18.76
C SER A 23 14.84 5.34 17.86
N VAL A 24 15.07 5.37 16.56
CA VAL A 24 14.30 4.61 15.58
C VAL A 24 15.03 3.29 15.32
N GLY A 25 14.30 2.18 15.41
CA GLY A 25 14.82 0.85 15.10
C GLY A 25 15.20 0.69 13.63
N THR A 26 15.72 -0.49 13.28
CA THR A 26 16.00 -0.84 11.88
C THR A 26 14.77 -1.47 11.24
N LEU A 27 14.46 -1.10 10.00
CA LEU A 27 13.45 -1.77 9.18
C LEU A 27 14.12 -2.90 8.38
N GLY A 28 13.82 -4.14 8.73
CA GLY A 28 14.28 -5.31 7.97
C GLY A 28 13.44 -5.55 6.71
N TYR A 29 14.04 -6.19 5.70
CA TYR A 29 13.35 -6.63 4.49
C TYR A 29 13.86 -7.98 3.99
N THR A 30 13.06 -8.63 3.15
CA THR A 30 13.42 -9.86 2.42
C THR A 30 12.87 -9.79 1.00
N ASP A 31 13.57 -10.44 0.07
CA ASP A 31 13.11 -10.66 -1.30
C ASP A 31 12.12 -11.84 -1.33
N ILE A 32 11.06 -11.70 -2.13
CA ILE A 32 10.02 -12.72 -2.34
C ILE A 32 9.81 -12.91 -3.84
N ASP A 33 10.02 -14.13 -4.31
CA ASP A 33 9.75 -14.53 -5.69
C ASP A 33 8.24 -14.77 -5.90
N CYS A 34 7.72 -14.34 -7.05
CA CYS A 34 6.33 -14.58 -7.42
C CYS A 34 6.17 -15.93 -8.14
N ASP A 35 5.24 -16.78 -7.68
CA ASP A 35 5.01 -18.10 -8.30
C ASP A 35 4.44 -18.04 -9.74
N TYR A 36 3.74 -16.95 -10.05
CA TYR A 36 2.93 -16.83 -11.28
C TYR A 36 3.50 -15.86 -12.33
N THR A 37 4.65 -15.24 -12.05
CA THR A 37 5.31 -14.27 -12.93
C THR A 37 6.79 -14.22 -12.57
N ASP A 38 7.65 -13.93 -13.54
CA ASP A 38 9.10 -13.87 -13.31
C ASP A 38 9.47 -12.51 -12.69
N PHE A 39 9.07 -12.33 -11.42
CA PHE A 39 9.20 -11.07 -10.69
C PHE A 39 9.51 -11.33 -9.22
N THR A 40 10.47 -10.59 -8.68
CA THR A 40 10.84 -10.61 -7.26
C THR A 40 10.54 -9.25 -6.66
N TYR A 41 9.96 -9.22 -5.47
CA TYR A 41 9.67 -7.97 -4.76
C TYR A 41 10.11 -8.03 -3.31
N ILE A 42 10.41 -6.87 -2.75
CA ILE A 42 10.76 -6.74 -1.34
C ILE A 42 9.52 -6.65 -0.46
N VAL A 43 9.60 -7.27 0.71
CA VAL A 43 8.64 -7.11 1.81
C VAL A 43 9.38 -6.76 3.09
N THR A 44 8.75 -5.98 3.97
CA THR A 44 9.23 -5.78 5.33
C THR A 44 9.26 -7.11 6.08
N THR A 45 10.21 -7.33 6.99
CA THR A 45 10.28 -8.57 7.80
C THR A 45 9.13 -8.73 8.81
N SER A 46 8.29 -7.71 8.98
CA SER A 46 7.12 -7.75 9.87
C SER A 46 6.02 -8.67 9.36
N GLN A 47 5.83 -9.79 10.05
CA GLN A 47 4.77 -10.76 9.74
C GLN A 47 3.38 -10.16 9.95
N GLU A 48 3.20 -9.31 10.96
CA GLU A 48 1.92 -8.64 11.24
C GLU A 48 1.47 -7.75 10.08
N LEU A 49 2.40 -6.98 9.50
CA LEU A 49 2.11 -6.14 8.33
C LEU A 49 1.88 -6.98 7.07
N GLN A 50 2.67 -8.03 6.86
CA GLN A 50 2.46 -8.96 5.75
C GLN A 50 1.08 -9.62 5.81
N GLN A 51 0.63 -10.04 7.00
CA GLN A 51 -0.69 -10.64 7.21
C GLN A 51 -1.79 -9.61 6.95
N THR A 52 -1.65 -8.40 7.48
CA THR A 52 -2.62 -7.31 7.27
C THR A 52 -2.85 -7.01 5.79
N ILE A 53 -1.76 -6.97 5.01
CA ILE A 53 -1.83 -6.76 3.55
C ILE A 53 -2.49 -7.97 2.87
N SER A 54 -2.04 -9.18 3.20
CA SER A 54 -2.54 -10.43 2.58
C SER A 54 -4.03 -10.63 2.83
N ASP A 55 -4.51 -10.39 4.05
CA ASP A 55 -5.93 -10.52 4.40
C ASP A 55 -6.80 -9.57 3.56
N LYS A 56 -6.35 -8.33 3.37
CA LYS A 56 -7.07 -7.34 2.58
C LYS A 56 -7.04 -7.66 1.09
N ILE A 57 -5.91 -8.14 0.56
CA ILE A 57 -5.79 -8.58 -0.83
C ILE A 57 -6.65 -9.81 -1.10
N ASN A 58 -6.68 -10.78 -0.19
CA ASN A 58 -7.51 -11.99 -0.32
C ASN A 58 -9.00 -11.63 -0.32
N GLN A 59 -9.45 -10.78 0.61
CA GLN A 59 -10.84 -10.31 0.62
C GLN A 59 -11.22 -9.57 -0.67
N PHE A 60 -10.31 -8.75 -1.22
CA PHE A 60 -10.52 -8.09 -2.51
C PHE A 60 -10.59 -9.09 -3.67
N GLN A 61 -9.68 -10.07 -3.68
CA GLN A 61 -9.63 -11.11 -4.71
C GLN A 61 -10.91 -11.96 -4.73
N ASP A 62 -11.40 -12.36 -3.55
CA ASP A 62 -12.64 -13.11 -3.41
C ASP A 62 -13.82 -12.33 -3.98
N LYS A 63 -13.94 -11.04 -3.64
CA LYS A 63 -14.97 -10.17 -4.23
C LYS A 63 -14.86 -10.07 -5.74
N LEU A 64 -13.66 -9.80 -6.27
CA LEU A 64 -13.45 -9.66 -7.71
C LEU A 64 -13.79 -10.96 -8.46
N ARG A 65 -13.49 -12.13 -7.89
CA ARG A 65 -13.87 -13.44 -8.47
C ARG A 65 -15.38 -13.64 -8.51
N LEU A 66 -16.10 -13.20 -7.48
CA LEU A 66 -17.56 -13.29 -7.41
C LEU A 66 -18.26 -12.35 -8.42
N SER A 67 -17.61 -11.28 -8.86
CA SER A 67 -18.13 -10.35 -9.86
C SER A 67 -18.20 -10.92 -11.29
N GLY A 68 -17.64 -12.10 -11.55
CA GLY A 68 -17.70 -12.77 -12.84
C GLY A 68 -16.59 -12.39 -13.83
N LEU A 69 -16.61 -13.02 -15.01
CA LEU A 69 -15.60 -12.85 -16.06
C LEU A 69 -15.61 -11.44 -16.64
N ASN A 70 -14.41 -10.91 -16.98
CA ASN A 70 -14.20 -9.54 -17.46
C ASN A 70 -14.60 -8.45 -16.46
N SER A 71 -14.71 -8.80 -15.18
CA SER A 71 -14.88 -7.82 -14.11
C SER A 71 -13.60 -7.01 -13.91
N SER A 72 -13.77 -5.75 -13.51
CA SER A 72 -12.70 -4.90 -13.03
C SER A 72 -12.97 -4.51 -11.58
N GLY A 73 -11.90 -4.19 -10.86
CA GLY A 73 -11.97 -3.76 -9.48
C GLY A 73 -10.85 -2.80 -9.16
N GLN A 74 -10.99 -2.10 -8.05
CA GLN A 74 -9.96 -1.22 -7.54
C GLN A 74 -9.71 -1.48 -6.06
N ILE A 75 -8.44 -1.44 -5.69
CA ILE A 75 -7.98 -1.51 -4.31
C ILE A 75 -7.10 -0.29 -4.04
N THR A 76 -7.37 0.37 -2.92
CA THR A 76 -6.76 1.64 -2.54
C THR A 76 -6.02 1.47 -1.22
N LEU A 77 -4.79 1.96 -1.18
CA LEU A 77 -4.02 2.17 0.04
C LEU A 77 -4.03 3.67 0.35
N GLU A 78 -4.65 4.03 1.47
CA GLU A 78 -4.76 5.42 1.94
C GLU A 78 -3.93 5.59 3.21
N PHE A 79 -3.03 6.57 3.22
CA PHE A 79 -2.34 7.05 4.40
C PHE A 79 -3.04 8.30 4.95
N TYR A 80 -3.18 8.35 6.27
CA TYR A 80 -3.90 9.43 6.95
C TYR A 80 -3.18 9.89 8.23
N GLN A 81 -3.61 11.04 8.77
CA GLN A 81 -3.27 11.49 10.11
C GLN A 81 -4.55 11.62 10.92
N LYS A 82 -4.48 11.39 12.23
CA LYS A 82 -5.58 11.68 13.14
C LYS A 82 -5.46 13.11 13.64
N LYS A 83 -6.48 13.92 13.41
CA LYS A 83 -6.60 15.22 14.07
C LYS A 83 -7.29 15.00 15.42
N LYS A 84 -6.61 15.42 16.50
CA LYS A 84 -7.21 15.44 17.85
C LYS A 84 -8.49 16.27 17.79
N SER A 85 -9.61 15.61 18.05
CA SER A 85 -10.90 16.27 18.26
C SER A 85 -11.17 16.35 19.76
N GLY A 86 -12.01 17.30 20.19
CA GLY A 86 -12.39 17.43 21.60
C GLY A 86 -13.04 16.16 22.14
N TRP A 87 -13.13 16.04 23.47
CA TRP A 87 -13.53 14.83 24.22
C TRP A 87 -14.86 14.16 23.81
N MET A 88 -15.69 14.82 23.00
CA MET A 88 -17.02 14.33 22.59
C MET A 88 -17.08 13.83 21.13
N PHE A 89 -15.97 13.82 20.39
CA PHE A 89 -15.96 13.46 18.98
C PHE A 89 -14.88 12.43 18.66
N LYS A 90 -15.18 11.53 17.71
CA LYS A 90 -14.15 10.64 17.15
C LYS A 90 -13.05 11.50 16.50
N PRO A 91 -11.77 11.14 16.66
CA PRO A 91 -10.69 11.78 15.93
C PRO A 91 -10.97 11.73 14.43
N GLU A 92 -10.77 12.86 13.75
CA GLU A 92 -10.94 12.96 12.31
C GLU A 92 -9.73 12.33 11.61
N GLU A 93 -9.97 11.46 10.63
CA GLU A 93 -8.92 10.88 9.77
C GLU A 93 -8.75 11.75 8.53
N ILE A 94 -7.58 12.39 8.40
CA ILE A 94 -7.27 13.28 7.27
C ILE A 94 -6.31 12.57 6.33
N PRO A 95 -6.75 12.16 5.12
CA PRO A 95 -5.87 11.52 4.15
C PRO A 95 -4.83 12.51 3.64
N TRP A 96 -3.59 12.04 3.50
CA TRP A 96 -2.49 12.83 2.94
C TRP A 96 -1.80 12.15 1.75
N GLU A 97 -2.00 10.85 1.55
CA GLU A 97 -1.54 10.14 0.37
C GLU A 97 -2.46 8.96 0.03
N ILE A 98 -2.85 8.82 -1.24
CA ILE A 98 -3.79 7.79 -1.71
C ILE A 98 -3.21 7.12 -2.95
N TRP A 99 -3.06 5.80 -2.89
CA TRP A 99 -2.60 4.96 -3.99
C TRP A 99 -3.70 4.00 -4.43
N THR A 100 -4.21 4.19 -5.65
CA THR A 100 -5.25 3.31 -6.20
C THR A 100 -4.67 2.41 -7.29
N ILE A 101 -4.84 1.10 -7.12
CA ILE A 101 -4.49 0.07 -8.11
C ILE A 101 -5.78 -0.43 -8.74
N LYS A 102 -5.89 -0.30 -10.07
CA LYS A 102 -6.99 -0.84 -10.86
C LYS A 102 -6.59 -2.18 -11.47
N ILE A 103 -7.46 -3.17 -11.33
CA ILE A 103 -7.24 -4.54 -11.78
C ILE A 103 -8.39 -4.93 -12.69
N GLU A 104 -8.07 -5.55 -13.83
CA GLU A 104 -9.03 -6.09 -14.77
C GLU A 104 -8.78 -7.60 -14.89
N GLN A 105 -9.84 -8.39 -14.73
CA GLN A 105 -9.77 -9.83 -14.99
C GLN A 105 -9.68 -10.08 -16.48
N MET A 106 -8.70 -10.88 -16.88
CA MET A 106 -8.50 -11.30 -18.27
C MET A 106 -8.54 -12.81 -18.36
N GLN A 107 -9.20 -13.34 -19.39
CA GLN A 107 -9.12 -14.76 -19.75
C GLN A 107 -7.85 -15.00 -20.57
N LEU A 108 -6.99 -15.90 -20.09
CA LEU A 108 -5.69 -16.15 -20.69
C LEU A 108 -5.73 -17.38 -21.61
N SER A 109 -5.51 -17.19 -22.90
CA SER A 109 -5.34 -18.28 -23.88
C SER A 109 -3.88 -18.75 -24.03
N LYS A 110 -2.89 -17.92 -23.63
CA LYS A 110 -1.44 -18.23 -23.72
C LYS A 110 -0.69 -17.82 -22.45
N ARG A 111 -0.62 -18.71 -21.46
CA ARG A 111 -0.09 -18.42 -20.11
C ARG A 111 1.37 -17.94 -20.09
N GLN A 112 2.28 -18.58 -20.81
CA GLN A 112 3.72 -18.27 -20.71
C GLN A 112 4.07 -16.86 -21.22
N PHE A 113 3.60 -16.49 -22.42
CA PHE A 113 3.80 -15.15 -22.99
C PHE A 113 3.24 -14.03 -22.09
N MET A 114 2.16 -14.33 -21.37
CA MET A 114 1.55 -13.39 -20.44
C MET A 114 2.32 -13.27 -19.13
N ARG A 115 3.13 -14.28 -18.74
CA ARG A 115 4.01 -14.19 -17.57
C ARG A 115 5.12 -13.16 -17.80
N GLU A 116 5.83 -13.26 -18.93
CA GLU A 116 6.92 -12.32 -19.29
C GLU A 116 6.39 -10.88 -19.45
N LYS A 117 5.26 -10.71 -20.13
CA LYS A 117 4.62 -9.39 -20.22
C LYS A 117 4.17 -8.85 -18.86
N LEU A 118 3.71 -9.72 -17.97
CA LEU A 118 3.28 -9.30 -16.63
C LEU A 118 4.48 -8.87 -15.77
N SER A 119 5.62 -9.55 -15.87
CA SER A 119 6.84 -9.13 -15.16
C SER A 119 7.31 -7.75 -15.61
N ASP A 120 7.31 -7.48 -16.92
CA ASP A 120 7.68 -6.16 -17.46
C ASP A 120 6.76 -5.05 -16.91
N VAL A 121 5.44 -5.29 -16.93
CA VAL A 121 4.46 -4.35 -16.40
C VAL A 121 4.65 -4.13 -14.89
N LEU A 122 4.90 -5.19 -14.11
CA LEU A 122 5.13 -5.08 -12.68
C LEU A 122 6.41 -4.29 -12.37
N ALA A 123 7.49 -4.53 -13.12
CA ALA A 123 8.75 -3.80 -12.98
C ALA A 123 8.56 -2.31 -13.29
N GLU A 124 7.90 -1.97 -14.40
CA GLU A 124 7.56 -0.59 -14.76
C GLU A 124 6.74 0.08 -13.64
N ARG A 125 5.76 -0.63 -13.07
CA ARG A 125 4.92 -0.08 -12.00
C ARG A 125 5.67 0.13 -10.69
N VAL A 126 6.60 -0.76 -10.34
CA VAL A 126 7.47 -0.56 -9.17
C VAL A 126 8.40 0.64 -9.39
N PHE A 127 8.97 0.79 -10.58
CA PHE A 127 9.79 1.95 -10.92
C PHE A 127 8.98 3.25 -10.78
N GLN A 128 7.77 3.30 -11.34
CA GLN A 128 6.87 4.46 -11.21
C GLN A 128 6.51 4.78 -9.75
N ILE A 129 6.27 3.76 -8.92
CA ILE A 129 6.06 3.97 -7.48
C ILE A 129 7.27 4.70 -6.87
N THR A 130 8.50 4.23 -7.15
CA THR A 130 9.71 4.86 -6.62
C THR A 130 9.91 6.28 -7.13
N GLU A 131 9.62 6.56 -8.40
CA GLU A 131 9.68 7.91 -8.96
C GLU A 131 8.68 8.86 -8.30
N ILE A 132 7.43 8.42 -8.11
CA ILE A 132 6.38 9.23 -7.48
C ILE A 132 6.73 9.49 -6.00
N ILE A 133 7.24 8.48 -5.30
CA ILE A 133 7.65 8.61 -3.90
C ILE A 133 8.80 9.59 -3.72
N ASN A 134 9.70 9.69 -4.71
CA ASN A 134 10.86 10.57 -4.67
C ASN A 134 10.53 12.05 -4.99
N LYS A 135 9.29 12.35 -5.42
CA LYS A 135 8.86 13.74 -5.60
C LYS A 135 8.78 14.46 -4.25
N PRO A 136 9.07 15.77 -4.19
CA PRO A 136 9.00 16.55 -2.94
C PRO A 136 7.54 16.87 -2.55
N ASP A 137 6.73 15.84 -2.38
CA ASP A 137 5.36 15.94 -1.89
C ASP A 137 5.33 15.97 -0.36
N TYR A 138 4.19 16.39 0.19
CA TYR A 138 3.97 16.40 1.64
C TYR A 138 4.07 14.99 2.23
N VAL A 139 4.89 14.86 3.28
CA VAL A 139 4.94 13.69 4.16
C VAL A 139 4.89 14.19 5.61
N PRO A 140 4.03 13.63 6.48
CA PRO A 140 3.95 14.05 7.87
C PRO A 140 5.30 13.87 8.57
N LYS A 141 5.77 14.94 9.22
CA LYS A 141 6.96 14.87 10.07
C LYS A 141 6.65 14.03 11.32
N PRO A 142 7.65 13.32 11.87
CA PRO A 142 7.49 12.65 13.15
C PRO A 142 7.01 13.64 14.22
N PRO A 143 5.87 13.37 14.89
CA PRO A 143 5.37 14.23 15.95
C PRO A 143 6.16 13.99 17.25
N HIS A 144 5.77 14.68 18.33
CA HIS A 144 6.24 14.32 19.66
C HIS A 144 5.84 12.88 20.00
N LEU A 145 6.63 12.17 20.81
CA LEU A 145 6.39 10.76 21.15
C LEU A 145 4.99 10.51 21.73
N SER A 146 4.48 11.46 22.52
CA SER A 146 3.13 11.40 23.11
C SER A 146 1.99 11.53 22.09
N GLU A 147 2.31 11.82 20.84
CA GLU A 147 1.36 12.03 19.73
C GLU A 147 1.69 11.12 18.54
N LEU A 148 2.57 10.14 18.74
CA LEU A 148 3.06 9.26 17.70
C LEU A 148 1.93 8.46 17.06
N ASP A 149 0.91 8.10 17.84
CA ASP A 149 -0.31 7.38 17.42
C ASP A 149 -1.26 8.22 16.55
N LEU A 150 -1.00 9.53 16.40
CA LEU A 150 -1.71 10.40 15.47
C LEU A 150 -1.19 10.32 14.04
N VAL A 151 0.03 9.82 13.86
CA VAL A 151 0.74 9.79 12.56
C VAL A 151 1.14 8.38 12.17
N PHE A 152 1.59 7.58 13.13
CA PHE A 152 2.04 6.21 12.94
C PHE A 152 1.13 5.21 13.63
N ASP A 153 1.04 4.01 13.06
CA ASP A 153 0.43 2.88 13.74
C ASP A 153 1.41 2.32 14.78
N THR A 154 1.05 2.49 16.05
CA THR A 154 1.85 2.04 17.19
C THR A 154 1.55 0.59 17.59
N SER A 155 0.58 -0.07 16.96
CA SER A 155 0.14 -1.43 17.32
C SER A 155 1.11 -2.53 16.86
N TYR A 156 1.83 -2.31 15.76
CA TYR A 156 2.82 -3.27 15.24
C TYR A 156 3.98 -3.47 16.21
N THR A 157 4.38 -4.70 16.49
CA THR A 157 5.39 -4.97 17.52
C THR A 157 6.82 -4.60 17.12
N ASP A 158 7.18 -4.74 15.85
CA ASP A 158 8.55 -4.67 15.35
C ASP A 158 8.85 -3.46 14.43
N ILE A 159 7.81 -2.87 13.85
CA ILE A 159 7.89 -1.76 12.92
C ILE A 159 6.89 -0.66 13.27
N GLN A 160 6.92 0.43 12.50
CA GLN A 160 6.03 1.55 12.72
C GLN A 160 5.63 2.19 11.38
N PRO A 161 4.63 1.63 10.67
CA PRO A 161 4.09 2.24 9.46
C PRO A 161 3.37 3.54 9.79
N TYR A 162 3.30 4.48 8.84
CA TYR A 162 2.32 5.56 8.91
C TYR A 162 0.91 4.96 9.04
N LEU A 163 -0.01 5.65 9.70
CA LEU A 163 -1.41 5.23 9.75
C LEU A 163 -1.94 5.03 8.33
N PHE A 164 -2.46 3.84 8.07
CA PHE A 164 -2.95 3.47 6.76
C PHE A 164 -4.23 2.63 6.83
N LYS A 165 -4.96 2.59 5.73
CA LYS A 165 -6.07 1.64 5.52
C LYS A 165 -6.08 1.18 4.08
N ILE A 166 -6.44 -0.10 3.90
CA ILE A 166 -6.65 -0.69 2.58
C ILE A 166 -8.16 -0.84 2.36
N ILE A 167 -8.66 -0.19 1.31
CA ILE A 167 -10.08 -0.08 0.98
C ILE A 167 -10.31 -0.63 -0.43
N PHE A 168 -11.39 -1.37 -0.62
CA PHE A 168 -11.88 -1.76 -1.94
C PHE A 168 -13.41 -1.69 -1.93
N SER A 169 -13.98 -1.05 -2.95
CA SER A 169 -15.42 -0.87 -3.13
C SER A 169 -15.82 -1.14 -4.58
N ASP A 170 -17.06 -1.58 -4.77
CA ASP A 170 -17.66 -1.79 -6.10
C ASP A 170 -17.99 -0.46 -6.81
N THR A 171 -18.03 0.65 -6.05
CA THR A 171 -18.29 2.01 -6.55
C THR A 171 -16.98 2.82 -6.66
N PRO A 172 -16.77 3.55 -7.76
CA PRO A 172 -15.62 4.43 -7.91
C PRO A 172 -15.65 5.53 -6.84
N THR A 173 -14.66 5.54 -5.97
CA THR A 173 -14.49 6.58 -4.95
C THR A 173 -14.03 7.86 -5.64
N ILE A 174 -14.91 8.86 -5.73
CA ILE A 174 -14.54 10.22 -6.16
C ILE A 174 -13.80 10.86 -4.97
N ALA A 175 -12.48 10.78 -4.97
CA ALA A 175 -11.64 11.54 -4.03
C ALA A 175 -10.78 12.54 -4.80
N ASN A 176 -10.70 13.77 -4.31
CA ASN A 176 -10.08 14.91 -5.00
C ASN A 176 -8.53 14.90 -4.98
N HIS A 177 -7.89 13.86 -4.41
CA HIS A 177 -6.42 13.74 -4.26
C HIS A 177 -5.89 12.33 -4.59
N VAL A 178 -6.47 11.66 -5.59
CA VAL A 178 -6.07 10.29 -5.97
C VAL A 178 -4.81 10.33 -6.82
N LYS A 179 -3.70 9.76 -6.32
CA LYS A 179 -2.59 9.33 -7.20
C LYS A 179 -3.05 8.03 -7.87
N THR A 180 -3.51 8.14 -9.11
CA THR A 180 -4.02 6.99 -9.88
C THR A 180 -2.86 6.31 -10.59
N ILE A 181 -2.61 5.04 -10.30
CA ILE A 181 -1.79 4.19 -11.16
C ILE A 181 -2.75 3.52 -12.16
N LEU A 182 -2.80 4.04 -13.39
CA LEU A 182 -3.61 3.49 -14.46
C LEU A 182 -2.89 2.30 -15.12
N LYS A 183 -3.67 1.31 -15.55
CA LYS A 183 -3.27 0.30 -16.52
C LYS A 183 -3.96 0.63 -17.84
N GLU A 184 -3.20 0.79 -18.92
CA GLU A 184 -3.69 0.53 -20.27
C GLU A 184 -3.15 -0.86 -20.64
N ALA A 185 -4.03 -1.84 -20.84
CA ALA A 185 -3.67 -3.09 -21.49
C ALA A 185 -4.19 -3.07 -22.92
N PHE A 186 -3.26 -2.93 -23.86
CA PHE A 186 -3.30 -3.40 -25.24
C PHE A 186 -4.68 -3.54 -25.89
N ASN A 187 -5.24 -2.43 -26.36
CA ASN A 187 -6.01 -2.47 -27.60
C ASN A 187 -5.02 -2.62 -28.76
N THR A 188 -4.68 -3.86 -29.09
CA THR A 188 -4.19 -4.17 -30.44
C THR A 188 -5.05 -5.30 -30.96
N SER A 189 -6.10 -4.90 -31.66
CA SER A 189 -6.80 -5.70 -32.64
C SER A 189 -5.80 -6.33 -33.61
N LEU A 190 -5.67 -7.65 -33.53
CA LEU A 190 -5.28 -8.57 -34.60
C LEU A 190 -6.06 -9.87 -34.42
#